data_AF-Q6QQT5-F1
#
_entry.id   AF-Q6QQT5-F1
#
_cell.length_a   1.000
_cell.length_b   1.000
_cell.length_c   1.000
_cell.angle_alpha   90.00
_cell.angle_beta   90.00
_cell.angle_gamma   90.00
#
_symmetry.space_group_name_H-M   'P 1'
#
loop_
_entity.id
_entity.type
_entity.pdbx_description
1 polymer ?
#
loop_
_entity_poly.entity_id
_entity_poly.type
_entity_poly.pdbx_seq_one_letter_code
_entity_poly.pdbx_strand_id
1 'polypeptide(L)'
;YIKITTASNFGNSLSVLIGTVWLPFSPMAPAQILLQNLIYDFSQFGVSLDKVDATFLTSPQRWQSKDLLPFTTINGTVSTFFDLITFAIAGYYFGYITSYNNAIASSDTSLANISLAKFHACWFIIGLLSQTFVFQVLRTERLPIIQSRSTWPVYVIGAMATIIAFMIVYVSQIGNLVQLTSPGLIYIPISITIIFSYCVVAQLTKMVYKKIFKKWL
;
A
#
# COMPACT_ATOMS: atom_id res chain seq x y z
N TYR A 1 10.16 -9.04 8.74
CA TYR A 1 10.34 -8.64 7.33
C TYR A 1 9.64 -9.59 6.37
N ILE A 2 10.14 -10.81 6.15
CA ILE A 2 9.59 -11.78 5.18
C ILE A 2 8.06 -11.93 5.29
N LYS A 3 7.51 -12.16 6.50
CA LYS A 3 6.05 -12.29 6.68
C LYS A 3 5.27 -11.05 6.21
N ILE A 4 5.81 -9.85 6.43
CA ILE A 4 5.17 -8.58 6.06
C ILE A 4 5.21 -8.38 4.55
N THR A 5 6.35 -8.64 3.91
CA THR A 5 6.49 -8.55 2.45
C THR A 5 5.60 -9.58 1.74
N THR A 6 5.54 -10.83 2.24
CA THR A 6 4.61 -11.84 1.70
C THR A 6 3.15 -11.41 1.85
N ALA A 7 2.75 -10.87 3.01
CA ALA A 7 1.40 -10.34 3.22
C ALA A 7 1.06 -9.20 2.26
N SER A 8 2.00 -8.26 2.05
CA SER A 8 1.80 -7.13 1.13
C SER A 8 1.65 -7.59 -0.32
N ASN A 9 2.50 -8.52 -0.79
CA ASN A 9 2.44 -9.02 -2.15
C ASN A 9 1.18 -9.86 -2.40
N PHE A 10 0.76 -10.65 -1.41
CA PHE A 10 -0.51 -11.37 -1.47
C PHE A 10 -1.70 -10.40 -1.54
N GLY A 11 -1.73 -9.39 -0.67
CA GLY A 11 -2.77 -8.36 -0.69
C GLY A 11 -2.86 -7.65 -2.05
N ASN A 12 -1.72 -7.19 -2.59
CA ASN A 12 -1.68 -6.56 -3.91
C ASN A 12 -2.21 -7.50 -5.01
N SER A 13 -1.76 -8.76 -5.02
CA SER A 13 -2.23 -9.76 -6.00
C SER A 13 -3.73 -10.01 -5.90
N LEU A 14 -4.28 -10.08 -4.67
CA LEU A 14 -5.71 -10.22 -4.44
C LEU A 14 -6.49 -8.97 -4.89
N SER A 15 -5.95 -7.77 -4.65
CA SER A 15 -6.52 -6.50 -5.12
C SER A 15 -6.57 -6.41 -6.64
N VAL A 16 -5.51 -6.83 -7.34
CA VAL A 16 -5.50 -6.91 -8.81
C VAL A 16 -6.55 -7.90 -9.30
N LEU A 17 -6.65 -9.08 -8.67
CA LEU A 17 -7.61 -10.12 -9.05
C LEU A 17 -9.04 -9.60 -8.93
N ILE A 18 -9.41 -9.05 -7.77
CA ILE A 18 -10.77 -8.52 -7.55
C ILE A 18 -11.01 -7.30 -8.46
N GLY A 19 -10.03 -6.40 -8.55
CA GLY A 19 -10.14 -5.20 -9.38
C GLY A 19 -10.31 -5.51 -10.86
N THR A 20 -9.67 -6.56 -11.39
CA THR A 20 -9.83 -6.97 -12.80
C THR A 20 -11.23 -7.52 -13.10
N VAL A 21 -11.88 -8.16 -12.13
CA VAL A 21 -13.27 -8.63 -12.27
C VAL A 21 -14.25 -7.46 -12.14
N TRP A 22 -13.92 -6.45 -11.35
CA TRP A 22 -14.82 -5.34 -11.02
C TRP A 22 -14.72 -4.15 -11.99
N LEU A 23 -13.53 -3.84 -12.47
CA LEU A 23 -13.25 -2.65 -13.29
C LEU A 23 -13.23 -2.99 -14.78
N PRO A 24 -13.58 -2.03 -15.66
CA PRO A 24 -13.50 -2.21 -17.12
C PRO A 24 -12.07 -2.18 -17.67
N PHE A 25 -11.07 -1.97 -16.80
CA PHE A 25 -9.64 -1.88 -17.13
C PHE A 25 -8.79 -2.44 -15.98
N SER A 26 -7.51 -2.69 -16.23
CA SER A 26 -6.58 -3.13 -15.17
C SER A 26 -6.44 -2.06 -14.09
N PRO A 27 -6.51 -2.40 -12.78
CA PRO A 27 -6.41 -1.42 -11.69
C PRO A 27 -5.10 -0.62 -11.70
N MET A 28 -4.00 -1.24 -12.16
CA MET A 28 -2.69 -0.60 -12.34
C MET A 28 -1.92 -1.36 -13.44
N ALA A 29 -1.05 -0.67 -14.17
CA ALA A 29 -0.18 -1.33 -15.13
C ALA A 29 0.90 -2.18 -14.42
N PRO A 30 1.31 -3.33 -14.98
CA PRO A 30 2.37 -4.15 -14.37
C PRO A 30 3.68 -3.38 -14.15
N ALA A 31 4.05 -2.48 -15.07
CA ALA A 31 5.24 -1.64 -14.92
C ALA A 31 5.16 -0.70 -13.71
N GLN A 32 3.97 -0.16 -13.41
CA GLN A 32 3.73 0.70 -12.25
C GLN A 32 3.80 -0.11 -10.95
N ILE A 33 3.25 -1.33 -10.92
CA ILE A 33 3.36 -2.25 -9.78
C ILE A 33 4.82 -2.61 -9.51
N LEU A 34 5.60 -2.90 -10.57
CA LEU A 34 7.03 -3.19 -10.45
C LEU A 34 7.80 -1.98 -9.91
N LEU A 35 7.53 -0.78 -10.42
CA LEU A 35 8.14 0.45 -9.93
C LEU A 35 7.83 0.68 -8.45
N GLN A 36 6.56 0.50 -8.07
CA GLN A 36 6.13 0.61 -6.69
C GLN A 36 6.86 -0.39 -5.78
N ASN A 37 6.93 -1.66 -6.17
CA ASN A 37 7.64 -2.69 -5.42
C ASN A 37 9.13 -2.39 -5.34
N LEU A 38 9.74 -1.89 -6.40
CA LEU A 38 11.14 -1.48 -6.41
C LEU A 38 11.41 -0.37 -5.38
N ILE A 39 10.61 0.69 -5.40
CA ILE A 39 10.72 1.80 -4.42
C ILE A 39 10.53 1.27 -3.00
N TYR A 40 9.52 0.43 -2.79
CA TYR A 40 9.27 -0.19 -1.51
C TYR A 40 10.45 -1.04 -1.04
N ASP A 41 10.93 -2.00 -1.83
CA ASP A 41 12.02 -2.88 -1.45
C ASP A 41 13.31 -2.09 -1.17
N PHE A 42 13.57 -1.02 -1.93
CA PHE A 42 14.66 -0.08 -1.60
C PHE A 42 14.46 0.60 -0.24
N SER A 43 13.23 1.02 0.07
CA SER A 43 12.91 1.61 1.37
C SER A 43 13.15 0.63 2.53
N GLN A 44 13.00 -0.67 2.26
CA GLN A 44 13.14 -1.73 3.25
C GLN A 44 14.60 -2.02 3.62
N PHE A 45 15.60 -1.57 2.84
CA PHE A 45 16.99 -1.60 3.30
C PHE A 45 17.19 -0.87 4.63
N GLY A 46 16.40 0.16 4.91
CA GLY A 46 16.41 0.87 6.20
C GLY A 46 16.14 -0.04 7.40
N VAL A 47 15.41 -1.15 7.21
CA VAL A 47 15.11 -2.13 8.26
C VAL A 47 16.36 -2.87 8.72
N SER A 48 17.38 -3.00 7.88
CA SER A 48 18.67 -3.60 8.28
C SER A 48 19.41 -2.75 9.32
N LEU A 49 19.16 -1.44 9.34
CA LEU A 49 19.64 -0.51 10.36
C LEU A 49 18.72 -0.47 11.60
N ASP A 50 17.82 -1.45 11.64
CA ASP A 50 16.80 -1.74 12.64
C ASP A 50 17.36 -2.04 14.05
N LYS A 51 16.88 -1.45 15.16
CA LYS A 51 17.07 -2.05 16.48
C LYS A 51 16.06 -3.18 16.71
N VAL A 52 16.58 -4.38 16.95
CA VAL A 52 15.77 -5.55 17.37
C VAL A 52 15.25 -5.33 18.81
N ASP A 53 13.98 -5.68 19.06
CA ASP A 53 13.40 -5.57 20.41
C ASP A 53 14.11 -6.53 21.38
N ALA A 54 14.45 -6.03 22.58
CA ALA A 54 15.14 -6.79 23.60
C ALA A 54 14.38 -8.07 24.01
N THR A 55 13.04 -8.06 23.95
CA THR A 55 12.24 -9.27 24.22
C THR A 55 12.49 -10.38 23.19
N PHE A 56 12.81 -10.03 21.95
CA PHE A 56 13.10 -11.00 20.88
C PHE A 56 14.44 -11.70 21.08
N LEU A 57 15.37 -11.09 21.84
CA LEU A 57 16.68 -11.63 22.18
C LEU A 57 16.65 -12.58 23.38
N THR A 58 15.54 -12.66 24.12
CA THR A 58 15.45 -13.47 25.35
C THR A 58 15.36 -14.97 25.10
N SER A 59 14.96 -15.39 23.90
CA SER A 59 14.84 -16.80 23.55
C SER A 59 15.17 -17.06 22.07
N PRO A 60 15.74 -18.24 21.74
CA PRO A 60 16.05 -18.60 20.36
C PRO A 60 14.75 -18.77 19.55
N GLN A 61 14.59 -17.94 18.53
CA GLN A 61 13.41 -17.95 17.67
C GLN A 61 13.50 -19.10 16.66
N ARG A 62 12.44 -19.91 16.57
CA ARG A 62 12.33 -20.98 15.57
C ARG A 62 11.42 -20.53 14.43
N TRP A 63 11.92 -20.60 13.20
CA TRP A 63 11.11 -20.30 12.02
C TRP A 63 10.03 -21.37 11.81
N GLN A 64 8.76 -20.99 11.95
CA GLN A 64 7.61 -21.87 11.70
C GLN A 64 6.87 -21.38 10.46
N SER A 65 7.03 -22.07 9.33
CA SER A 65 6.36 -21.73 8.06
C SER A 65 4.84 -21.81 8.13
N LYS A 66 4.29 -22.56 9.09
CA LYS A 66 2.84 -22.70 9.30
C LYS A 66 2.16 -21.38 9.72
N ASP A 67 2.90 -20.49 10.37
CA ASP A 67 2.37 -19.20 10.83
C ASP A 67 2.38 -18.13 9.72
N LEU A 68 3.07 -18.42 8.59
CA LEU A 68 3.14 -17.50 7.46
C LEU A 68 1.78 -17.35 6.77
N LEU A 69 1.07 -18.46 6.58
CA LEU A 69 -0.20 -18.49 5.86
C LEU A 69 -1.29 -17.66 6.57
N PRO A 70 -1.65 -17.90 7.85
CA PRO A 70 -2.69 -17.12 8.52
C PRO A 70 -2.31 -15.65 8.65
N PHE A 71 -1.03 -15.33 8.87
CA PHE A 71 -0.57 -13.94 8.91
C PHE A 71 -0.77 -13.24 7.56
N THR A 72 -0.37 -13.91 6.47
CA THR A 72 -0.48 -13.40 5.10
C THR A 72 -1.93 -13.21 4.69
N THR A 73 -2.78 -14.21 4.96
CA THR A 73 -4.20 -14.15 4.61
C THR A 73 -4.93 -13.04 5.37
N ILE A 74 -4.73 -12.93 6.68
CA ILE A 74 -5.43 -11.91 7.49
C ILE A 74 -4.96 -10.50 7.09
N ASN A 75 -3.65 -10.22 7.15
CA ASN A 75 -3.16 -8.87 6.86
C ASN A 75 -3.31 -8.50 5.38
N GLY A 76 -3.14 -9.47 4.47
CA GLY A 76 -3.37 -9.26 3.05
C GLY A 76 -4.82 -8.92 2.74
N THR A 77 -5.79 -9.60 3.37
CA THR A 77 -7.22 -9.29 3.19
C THR A 77 -7.55 -7.89 3.70
N VAL A 78 -6.99 -7.47 4.84
CA VAL A 78 -7.14 -6.10 5.35
C VAL A 78 -6.57 -5.09 4.35
N SER A 79 -5.40 -5.37 3.76
CA SER A 79 -4.82 -4.52 2.72
C SER A 79 -5.74 -4.38 1.51
N THR A 80 -6.21 -5.51 1.00
CA THR A 80 -7.11 -5.53 -0.15
C THR A 80 -8.39 -4.76 0.10
N PHE A 81 -8.94 -4.81 1.32
CA PHE A 81 -10.11 -4.01 1.66
C PHE A 81 -9.89 -2.50 1.46
N PHE A 82 -8.72 -1.97 1.85
CA PHE A 82 -8.39 -0.55 1.61
C PHE A 82 -8.07 -0.24 0.14
N ASP A 83 -7.52 -1.19 -0.60
CA ASP A 83 -7.36 -1.06 -2.05
C ASP A 83 -8.72 -0.98 -2.75
N LEU A 84 -9.69 -1.81 -2.34
CA LEU A 84 -11.05 -1.77 -2.88
C LEU A 84 -11.78 -0.47 -2.52
N ILE A 85 -11.59 0.07 -1.32
CA ILE A 85 -12.08 1.42 -0.96
C ILE A 85 -11.46 2.46 -1.89
N THR A 86 -10.16 2.34 -2.19
CA THR A 86 -9.46 3.24 -3.10
C THR A 86 -10.05 3.16 -4.51
N PHE A 87 -10.33 1.96 -5.01
CA PHE A 87 -11.00 1.75 -6.30
C PHE A 87 -12.42 2.33 -6.30
N ALA A 88 -13.17 2.17 -5.22
CA ALA A 88 -14.51 2.74 -5.08
C ALA A 88 -14.47 4.28 -5.16
N ILE A 89 -13.54 4.90 -4.43
CA ILE A 89 -13.40 6.35 -4.40
C ILE A 89 -12.94 6.86 -5.76
N ALA A 90 -11.88 6.30 -6.34
CA ALA A 90 -11.38 6.68 -7.66
C ALA A 90 -12.44 6.43 -8.75
N GLY A 91 -13.18 5.34 -8.65
CA GLY A 91 -14.18 4.94 -9.63
C GLY A 91 -15.47 5.76 -9.58
N TYR A 92 -16.09 5.88 -8.41
CA TYR A 92 -17.42 6.49 -8.25
C TYR A 92 -17.38 7.94 -7.78
N TYR A 93 -16.55 8.27 -6.78
CA TYR A 93 -16.49 9.65 -6.27
C TYR A 93 -15.80 10.59 -7.26
N PHE A 94 -14.67 10.15 -7.85
CA PHE A 94 -14.02 10.89 -8.94
C PHE A 94 -14.57 10.59 -10.33
N GLY A 95 -15.41 9.56 -10.46
CA GLY A 95 -16.08 9.22 -11.71
C GLY A 95 -15.14 8.73 -12.81
N TYR A 96 -13.94 8.22 -12.50
CA TYR A 96 -12.99 7.78 -13.53
C TYR A 96 -13.47 6.56 -14.32
N ILE A 97 -14.26 5.66 -13.70
CA ILE A 97 -14.88 4.54 -14.41
C ILE A 97 -15.91 5.05 -15.43
N THR A 98 -16.79 5.96 -15.00
CA THR A 98 -17.81 6.55 -15.88
C THR A 98 -17.18 7.36 -17.00
N SER A 99 -16.15 8.16 -16.69
CA SER A 99 -15.40 8.97 -17.65
C SER A 99 -14.71 8.09 -18.69
N TYR A 100 -14.10 6.98 -18.26
CA TYR A 100 -13.49 6.00 -19.16
C TYR A 100 -14.53 5.35 -20.08
N ASN A 101 -15.64 4.85 -19.52
CA ASN A 101 -16.68 4.18 -20.32
C ASN A 101 -17.30 5.13 -21.36
N ASN A 102 -17.55 6.39 -20.98
CA ASN A 102 -18.04 7.41 -21.90
C ASN A 102 -17.04 7.72 -23.01
N ALA A 103 -15.74 7.84 -22.68
CA ALA A 103 -14.69 8.09 -23.66
C ALA A 103 -14.54 6.96 -24.67
N ILE A 104 -14.63 5.70 -24.21
CA ILE A 104 -14.64 4.53 -25.09
C ILE A 104 -15.87 4.53 -25.99
N ALA A 105 -17.05 4.87 -25.47
CA ALA A 105 -18.28 4.96 -26.26
C ALA A 105 -18.20 6.05 -27.35
N SER A 106 -17.51 7.17 -27.08
CA SER A 106 -17.27 8.24 -28.04
C SER A 106 -16.05 8.03 -28.94
N SER A 107 -15.38 6.87 -28.87
CA SER A 107 -14.12 6.57 -29.59
C SER A 107 -12.98 7.58 -29.33
N ASP A 108 -13.00 8.26 -28.18
CA ASP A 108 -11.94 9.20 -27.78
C ASP A 108 -10.91 8.46 -26.92
N THR A 109 -9.89 7.92 -27.59
CA THR A 109 -8.80 7.17 -26.95
C THR A 109 -7.94 8.04 -26.03
N SER A 110 -7.85 9.35 -26.29
CA SER A 110 -7.05 10.26 -25.48
C SER A 110 -7.69 10.46 -24.11
N LEU A 111 -9.01 10.74 -24.08
CA LEU A 111 -9.76 10.93 -22.84
C LEU A 111 -9.84 9.64 -22.00
N ALA A 112 -9.94 8.48 -22.66
CA ALA A 112 -9.91 7.18 -21.99
C ALA A 112 -8.57 6.96 -21.27
N ASN A 113 -7.45 7.22 -21.95
CA ASN A 113 -6.10 7.09 -21.38
C ASN A 113 -5.87 8.04 -20.20
N ILE A 114 -6.36 9.27 -20.27
CA ILE A 114 -6.25 10.24 -19.16
C ILE A 114 -7.03 9.76 -17.93
N SER A 115 -8.25 9.24 -18.13
CA SER A 115 -9.09 8.74 -17.03
C SER A 115 -8.45 7.52 -16.36
N LEU A 116 -7.87 6.62 -17.16
CA LEU A 116 -7.14 5.45 -16.70
C LEU A 116 -5.86 5.84 -15.95
N ALA A 117 -5.06 6.79 -16.48
CA ALA A 117 -3.85 7.28 -15.84
C ALA A 117 -4.13 7.96 -14.49
N LYS A 118 -5.27 8.65 -14.34
CA LYS A 118 -5.72 9.22 -13.06
C LYS A 118 -6.14 8.14 -12.06
N PHE A 119 -6.85 7.11 -12.51
CA PHE A 119 -7.21 5.98 -11.66
C PHE A 119 -5.96 5.24 -11.15
N HIS A 120 -5.03 4.92 -12.05
CA HIS A 120 -3.76 4.27 -11.69
C HIS A 120 -2.98 5.10 -10.68
N ALA A 121 -2.96 6.42 -10.84
CA ALA A 121 -2.28 7.33 -9.92
C ALA A 121 -2.89 7.34 -8.50
N CYS A 122 -4.22 7.23 -8.38
CA CYS A 122 -4.87 7.09 -7.07
C CYS A 122 -4.34 5.87 -6.33
N TRP A 123 -4.40 4.71 -6.98
CA TRP A 123 -3.98 3.47 -6.33
C TRP A 123 -2.46 3.42 -6.10
N PHE A 124 -1.65 3.99 -7.01
CA PHE A 124 -0.19 4.08 -6.85
C PHE A 124 0.21 4.84 -5.58
N ILE A 125 -0.45 5.98 -5.30
CA ILE A 125 -0.22 6.75 -4.07
C ILE A 125 -0.56 5.90 -2.84
N ILE A 126 -1.77 5.32 -2.78
CA ILE A 126 -2.19 4.51 -1.62
C ILE A 126 -1.31 3.29 -1.44
N GLY A 127 -0.92 2.65 -2.54
CA GLY A 127 -0.04 1.51 -2.55
C GLY A 127 1.30 1.83 -1.90
N LEU A 128 2.00 2.86 -2.35
CA LEU A 128 3.30 3.26 -1.77
C LEU A 128 3.17 3.76 -0.33
N LEU A 129 2.14 4.55 -0.03
CA LEU A 129 1.92 5.05 1.33
C LEU A 129 1.61 3.90 2.29
N SER A 130 0.74 2.96 1.92
CA SER A 130 0.39 1.83 2.78
C SER A 130 1.61 0.94 3.04
N GLN A 131 2.37 0.62 1.99
CA GLN A 131 3.65 -0.06 2.08
C GLN A 131 4.65 0.65 3.01
N THR A 132 4.61 1.98 3.09
CA THR A 132 5.48 2.75 3.99
C THR A 132 4.96 2.77 5.44
N PHE A 133 3.71 3.18 5.63
CA PHE A 133 3.14 3.45 6.95
C PHE A 133 2.65 2.20 7.66
N VAL A 134 1.95 1.30 6.97
CA VAL A 134 1.45 0.04 7.55
C VAL A 134 2.60 -0.88 7.88
N PHE A 135 3.69 -0.84 7.09
CA PHE A 135 4.92 -1.53 7.45
C PHE A 135 5.42 -1.14 8.85
N GLN A 136 5.43 0.15 9.21
CA GLN A 136 5.83 0.59 10.56
C GLN A 136 4.90 0.01 11.64
N VAL A 137 3.60 -0.12 11.36
CA VAL A 137 2.61 -0.68 12.29
C VAL A 137 2.85 -2.18 12.53
N LEU A 138 3.16 -2.91 11.46
CA LEU A 138 3.36 -4.36 11.49
C LEU A 138 4.78 -4.78 11.92
N ARG A 139 5.77 -3.90 11.80
CA ARG A 139 7.17 -4.20 12.13
C ARG A 139 7.38 -4.51 13.61
N THR A 140 6.71 -3.81 14.52
CA THR A 140 6.94 -3.96 15.96
C THR A 140 5.79 -4.69 16.66
N GLU A 141 6.15 -5.54 17.61
CA GLU A 141 5.18 -6.14 18.53
C GLU A 141 4.41 -5.10 19.35
N ARG A 142 5.11 -4.04 19.74
CA ARG A 142 4.58 -2.98 20.61
C ARG A 142 3.89 -1.89 19.80
N LEU A 143 3.27 -0.93 20.49
CA LEU A 143 2.72 0.27 19.86
C LEU A 143 3.85 1.10 19.20
N PRO A 144 3.81 1.35 17.87
CA PRO A 144 4.94 1.93 17.12
C PRO A 144 5.34 3.36 17.50
N ILE A 145 4.46 4.11 18.20
CA ILE A 145 4.67 5.53 18.53
C ILE A 145 4.92 5.71 20.03
N ILE A 146 4.35 4.84 20.86
CA ILE A 146 4.32 4.99 22.32
C ILE A 146 5.36 4.08 23.01
N GLN A 147 5.63 2.89 22.45
CA GLN A 147 6.38 1.83 23.16
C GLN A 147 7.63 1.33 22.43
N SER A 148 7.76 1.57 21.13
CA SER A 148 8.97 1.27 20.36
C SER A 148 9.12 2.30 19.24
N ARG A 149 9.94 3.33 19.47
CA ARG A 149 10.25 4.32 18.43
C ARG A 149 11.23 3.68 17.45
N SER A 150 10.90 3.78 16.17
CA SER A 150 11.83 3.37 15.12
C SER A 150 13.12 4.20 15.18
N THR A 151 14.23 3.62 14.74
CA THR A 151 15.45 4.39 14.51
C THR A 151 15.20 5.47 13.45
N TRP A 152 15.86 6.62 13.59
CA TRP A 152 15.75 7.78 12.69
C TRP A 152 15.86 7.44 11.19
N PRO A 153 16.77 6.54 10.74
CA PRO A 153 16.92 6.21 9.32
C PRO A 153 15.64 5.67 8.68
N VAL A 154 14.84 4.90 9.41
CA VAL A 154 13.61 4.31 8.87
C VAL A 154 12.53 5.37 8.65
N TYR A 155 12.44 6.39 9.52
CA TYR A 155 11.52 7.52 9.30
C TYR A 155 11.96 8.37 8.11
N VAL A 156 13.26 8.61 7.95
CA VAL A 156 13.81 9.36 6.81
C VAL A 156 13.51 8.62 5.51
N ILE A 157 13.78 7.31 5.46
CA ILE A 157 13.55 6.50 4.27
C ILE A 157 12.06 6.40 3.93
N GLY A 158 11.18 6.27 4.93
CA GLY A 158 9.74 6.32 4.72
C GLY A 158 9.24 7.69 4.23
N ALA A 159 9.77 8.77 4.77
CA ALA A 159 9.47 10.13 4.30
C ALA A 159 9.94 10.32 2.85
N MET A 160 11.13 9.84 2.49
CA MET A 160 11.64 9.86 1.12
C MET A 160 10.73 9.06 0.17
N ALA A 161 10.33 7.83 0.54
CA ALA A 161 9.42 7.02 -0.26
C ALA A 161 8.07 7.73 -0.49
N THR A 162 7.55 8.39 0.54
CA THR A 162 6.32 9.19 0.46
C THR A 162 6.49 10.40 -0.48
N ILE A 163 7.59 11.14 -0.34
CA ILE A 163 7.90 12.29 -1.22
C ILE A 163 8.03 11.82 -2.67
N ILE A 164 8.72 10.71 -2.91
CA ILE A 164 8.88 10.12 -4.24
C ILE A 164 7.53 9.72 -4.82
N ALA A 165 6.64 9.12 -4.03
CA ALA A 165 5.29 8.76 -4.48
C ALA A 165 4.50 9.97 -4.99
N PHE A 166 4.48 11.05 -4.20
CA PHE A 166 3.81 12.29 -4.61
C PHE A 166 4.52 12.99 -5.77
N MET A 167 5.85 12.97 -5.81
CA MET A 167 6.64 13.55 -6.88
C MET A 167 6.35 12.86 -8.23
N ILE A 168 6.31 11.52 -8.25
CA ILE A 168 5.98 10.75 -9.46
C ILE A 168 4.60 11.13 -10.01
N VAL A 169 3.60 11.32 -9.14
CA VAL A 169 2.21 11.54 -9.57
C VAL A 169 1.88 13.00 -9.88
N TYR A 170 2.43 13.95 -9.12
CA TYR A 170 2.08 15.37 -9.25
C TYR A 170 3.05 16.18 -10.11
N VAL A 171 4.24 15.67 -10.41
CA VAL A 171 5.16 16.29 -11.39
C VAL A 171 4.86 15.69 -12.77
N SER A 172 4.25 16.49 -13.66
CA SER A 172 3.75 16.02 -14.95
C SER A 172 4.83 15.37 -15.83
N GLN A 173 6.07 15.89 -15.81
CA GLN A 173 7.18 15.32 -16.57
C GLN A 173 7.52 13.90 -16.13
N ILE A 174 7.45 13.61 -14.82
CA ILE A 174 7.75 12.29 -14.27
C ILE A 174 6.54 11.36 -14.44
N GLY A 175 5.34 11.86 -14.16
CA GLY A 175 4.09 11.11 -14.31
C GLY A 175 3.89 10.60 -15.74
N ASN A 176 4.19 11.42 -16.76
CA ASN A 176 4.08 11.03 -18.16
C ASN A 176 5.01 9.86 -18.54
N LEU A 177 6.20 9.75 -17.92
CA LEU A 177 7.11 8.61 -18.15
C LEU A 177 6.53 7.30 -17.61
N VAL A 178 5.72 7.38 -16.56
CA VAL A 178 5.11 6.23 -15.86
C VAL A 178 3.64 6.03 -16.28
N GLN A 179 3.14 6.85 -17.20
CA GLN A 179 1.73 6.90 -17.64
C GLN A 179 0.76 7.17 -16.47
N LEU A 180 1.16 8.05 -15.55
CA LEU A 180 0.36 8.50 -14.41
C LEU A 180 -0.01 9.96 -14.57
N THR A 181 -1.26 10.29 -14.24
CA THR A 181 -1.75 11.67 -14.25
C THR A 181 -2.27 12.03 -12.87
N SER A 182 -1.97 13.24 -12.40
CA SER A 182 -2.41 13.71 -11.09
C SER A 182 -3.94 13.62 -10.93
N PRO A 183 -4.46 12.94 -9.89
CA PRO A 183 -5.90 12.81 -9.64
C PRO A 183 -6.54 14.06 -8.97
N GLY A 184 -5.89 15.23 -9.10
CA GLY A 184 -6.33 16.48 -8.48
C GLY A 184 -5.94 16.59 -7.01
N LEU A 185 -5.73 17.82 -6.52
CA LEU A 185 -5.20 18.08 -5.17
C LEU A 185 -6.15 17.60 -4.04
N ILE A 186 -7.45 17.51 -4.32
CA ILE A 186 -8.46 17.00 -3.37
C ILE A 186 -8.22 15.53 -3.00
N TYR A 187 -7.47 14.78 -3.82
CA TYR A 187 -7.12 13.40 -3.51
C TYR A 187 -6.10 13.27 -2.37
N ILE A 188 -5.27 14.29 -2.11
CA ILE A 188 -4.26 14.27 -1.05
C ILE A 188 -4.88 14.09 0.35
N PRO A 189 -5.86 14.90 0.80
CA PRO A 189 -6.48 14.67 2.11
C PRO A 189 -7.25 13.35 2.19
N ILE A 190 -7.83 12.90 1.07
CA ILE A 190 -8.51 11.59 1.00
C ILE A 190 -7.50 10.46 1.22
N SER A 191 -6.34 10.53 0.56
CA SER A 191 -5.31 9.49 0.69
C SER A 191 -4.76 9.41 2.10
N ILE A 192 -4.54 10.55 2.75
CA ILE A 192 -4.15 10.62 4.17
C ILE A 192 -5.21 9.94 5.06
N THR A 193 -6.51 10.19 4.79
CA THR A 193 -7.61 9.60 5.56
C THR A 193 -7.67 8.07 5.40
N ILE A 194 -7.50 7.56 4.17
CA ILE A 194 -7.44 6.11 3.89
C ILE A 194 -6.25 5.48 4.62
N ILE A 195 -5.07 6.10 4.55
CA ILE A 195 -3.87 5.56 5.20
C ILE A 195 -4.00 5.59 6.72
N PHE A 196 -4.53 6.68 7.29
CA PHE A 196 -4.75 6.78 8.72
C PHE A 196 -5.71 5.70 9.22
N SER A 197 -6.86 5.55 8.55
CA SER A 197 -7.83 4.50 8.87
C SER A 197 -7.24 3.09 8.70
N TYR A 198 -6.41 2.87 7.68
CA TYR A 198 -5.69 1.61 7.52
C TYR A 198 -4.71 1.36 8.67
N CYS A 199 -3.91 2.34 9.08
CA CYS A 199 -3.02 2.18 10.24
C CYS A 199 -3.79 1.81 11.52
N VAL A 200 -4.97 2.42 11.75
CA VAL A 200 -5.84 2.08 12.88
C VAL A 200 -6.34 0.64 12.79
N VAL A 201 -6.88 0.23 11.64
CA VAL A 201 -7.41 -1.14 11.45
C VAL A 201 -6.29 -2.18 11.51
N ALA A 202 -5.10 -1.89 10.97
CA ALA A 202 -3.93 -2.75 11.07
C ALA A 202 -3.49 -2.92 12.53
N GLN A 203 -3.50 -1.85 13.32
CA GLN A 203 -3.19 -1.92 14.74
C GLN A 203 -4.24 -2.72 15.52
N LEU A 204 -5.53 -2.56 15.23
CA LEU A 204 -6.60 -3.36 15.84
C LEU A 204 -6.48 -4.85 15.46
N THR A 205 -6.21 -5.13 14.19
CA THR A 205 -5.97 -6.48 13.67
C THR A 205 -4.81 -7.13 14.41
N LYS A 206 -3.71 -6.40 14.61
CA LYS A 206 -2.58 -6.86 15.42
C LYS A 206 -2.99 -7.22 16.84
N MET A 207 -3.79 -6.37 17.51
CA MET A 207 -4.26 -6.64 18.88
C MET A 207 -5.13 -7.90 18.97
N VAL A 208 -6.06 -8.06 18.03
CA VAL A 208 -6.91 -9.25 17.93
C VAL A 208 -6.08 -10.50 17.64
N TYR A 209 -5.15 -10.41 16.68
CA TYR A 209 -4.26 -11.51 16.32
C TYR A 209 -3.44 -12.00 17.52
N LYS A 210 -2.83 -11.08 18.29
CA LYS A 210 -2.11 -11.43 19.52
C LYS A 210 -2.99 -12.10 20.56
N LYS A 211 -4.24 -11.66 20.70
CA LYS A 211 -5.19 -12.25 21.66
C LYS A 211 -5.56 -13.69 21.28
N ILE A 212 -5.72 -13.97 19.99
CA ILE A 212 -6.12 -15.30 19.48
C ILE A 212 -4.92 -16.26 19.46
N PHE A 213 -3.80 -15.83 18.89
CA PHE A 213 -2.66 -16.71 18.62
C PHE A 213 -1.60 -16.70 19.74
N LYS A 214 -1.74 -15.81 20.75
CA LYS A 214 -0.79 -15.61 21.88
C LYS A 214 0.67 -15.41 21.46
N LYS A 215 0.89 -15.05 20.21
CA LYS A 215 2.19 -14.83 19.57
C LYS A 215 2.07 -13.68 18.58
N TRP A 216 3.19 -13.02 18.32
CA TRP A 216 3.34 -12.10 17.19
C TRP A 216 4.64 -12.42 16.47
N LEU A 217 4.65 -12.22 15.15
CA LEU A 217 5.76 -12.48 14.23
C LEU A 217 6.58 -13.75 14.55
#